data_AF-A0A8X6WC60-F1
#
_entry.id   AF-A0A8X6WC60-F1
#
_cell.length_a   1.000
_cell.length_b   1.000
_cell.length_c   1.000
_cell.angle_alpha   90.00
_cell.angle_beta   90.00
_cell.angle_gamma   90.00
#
_symmetry.space_group_name_H-M   'P 1'
#
loop_
_entity.id
_entity.type
_entity.pdbx_description
1 polymer ?
#
loop_
_entity_poly.entity_id
_entity_poly.type
_entity_poly.pdbx_seq_one_letter_code
_entity_poly.pdbx_strand_id
1 'polypeptide(L)'
;MAYNSEQAATSAYVFMIQSLLSPFKEVVHIMPVKKIDGEKYFAVVKKTIVELDGIGFKVIGVVSDNNSINRKAMSNFSVPPKLSIVHWCAKIKDETVFSI
;
A
#
# COMPACT_ATOMS: atom_id res chain seq x y z
N MET A 1 16.99 -3.65 -9.88
CA MET A 1 17.57 -4.99 -10.14
C MET A 1 16.48 -6.02 -9.88
N ALA A 2 16.24 -6.95 -10.82
CA ALA A 2 15.27 -8.02 -10.63
C ALA A 2 15.89 -9.11 -9.73
N TYR A 3 15.19 -9.50 -8.66
CA TYR A 3 15.62 -10.58 -7.78
C TYR A 3 15.19 -11.91 -8.41
N ASN A 4 16.15 -12.69 -8.89
CA ASN A 4 15.88 -14.05 -9.35
C ASN A 4 15.65 -14.95 -8.12
N SER A 5 14.55 -15.70 -8.15
CA SER A 5 14.23 -16.74 -7.17
C SER A 5 14.25 -18.08 -7.87
N GLU A 6 14.92 -19.06 -7.30
CA GLU A 6 14.91 -20.46 -7.78
C GLU A 6 13.53 -21.12 -7.60
N GLN A 7 12.66 -20.52 -6.77
CA GLN A 7 11.32 -21.00 -6.52
C GLN A 7 10.30 -20.23 -7.37
N ALA A 8 9.44 -20.97 -8.07
CA ALA A 8 8.33 -20.43 -8.85
C ALA A 8 7.31 -19.74 -7.92
N ALA A 9 7.04 -18.46 -8.18
CA ALA A 9 6.07 -17.65 -7.42
C ALA A 9 4.66 -18.28 -7.47
N THR A 10 3.90 -18.13 -6.39
CA THR A 10 2.52 -18.64 -6.28
C THR A 10 1.49 -17.52 -6.25
N SER A 11 1.91 -16.31 -5.95
CA SER A 11 1.08 -15.12 -5.94
C SER A 11 1.90 -13.91 -6.38
N ALA A 12 1.23 -12.77 -6.56
CA ALA A 12 1.88 -11.50 -6.82
C ALA A 12 1.22 -10.40 -6.00
N TYR A 13 2.03 -9.56 -5.36
CA TYR A 13 1.55 -8.30 -4.81
C TYR A 13 1.55 -7.26 -5.92
N VAL A 14 0.39 -6.65 -6.15
CA VAL A 14 0.22 -5.56 -7.11
C VAL A 14 -0.08 -4.29 -6.33
N PHE A 15 0.80 -3.30 -6.46
CA PHE A 15 0.63 -1.99 -5.85
C PHE A 15 0.08 -1.05 -6.90
N MET A 16 -1.02 -0.38 -6.56
CA MET A 16 -1.66 0.60 -7.42
C MET A 16 -1.67 1.96 -6.74
N ILE A 17 -1.55 3.02 -7.52
CA ILE A 17 -1.87 4.37 -7.07
C ILE A 17 -3.21 4.77 -7.64
N GLN A 18 -3.97 5.51 -6.84
CA GLN A 18 -5.25 6.07 -7.25
C GLN A 18 -5.28 7.53 -6.82
N SER A 19 -5.54 8.41 -7.78
CA SER A 19 -5.77 9.82 -7.50
C SER A 19 -7.08 9.99 -6.73
N LEU A 20 -7.09 10.94 -5.81
CA LEU A 20 -8.30 11.31 -5.06
C LEU A 20 -9.12 12.36 -5.81
N LEU A 21 -8.46 13.15 -6.67
CA LEU A 21 -9.04 14.30 -7.37
C LEU A 21 -9.39 14.01 -8.83
N SER A 22 -9.07 12.81 -9.32
CA SER A 22 -9.26 12.43 -10.71
C SER A 22 -9.46 10.91 -10.83
N PRO A 23 -10.02 10.40 -11.94
CA PRO A 23 -10.16 8.96 -12.15
C PRO A 23 -8.82 8.25 -12.44
N PHE A 24 -7.69 8.94 -12.33
CA PHE A 24 -6.37 8.38 -12.59
C PHE A 24 -6.07 7.23 -11.61
N LYS A 25 -5.75 6.07 -12.19
CA LYS A 25 -5.40 4.86 -11.44
C LYS A 25 -4.41 4.05 -12.26
N GLU A 26 -3.29 3.67 -11.65
CA GLU A 26 -2.20 3.00 -12.35
C GLU A 26 -1.49 1.98 -11.46
N VAL A 27 -0.89 0.96 -12.08
CA VAL A 27 -0.03 -0.02 -11.41
C VAL A 27 1.37 0.56 -11.30
N VAL A 28 1.89 0.66 -10.08
CA VAL A 28 3.23 1.22 -9.83
C VAL A 28 4.28 0.17 -9.52
N HIS A 29 3.86 -0.99 -9.03
CA HIS A 29 4.78 -2.08 -8.75
C HIS A 29 4.08 -3.44 -8.79
N ILE A 30 4.73 -4.43 -9.38
CA ILE A 30 4.31 -5.84 -9.36
C ILE A 30 5.45 -6.64 -8.77
N MET A 31 5.16 -7.35 -7.68
CA MET A 31 6.12 -8.18 -6.98
C MET A 31 5.63 -9.64 -6.93
N PRO A 32 6.18 -10.53 -7.78
CA PRO A 32 5.95 -11.97 -7.66
C PRO A 32 6.46 -12.48 -6.32
N VAL A 33 5.67 -13.32 -5.65
CA VAL A 33 5.98 -13.84 -4.31
C VAL A 33 5.67 -15.33 -4.19
N LYS A 34 6.56 -16.06 -3.51
CA LYS A 34 6.30 -17.41 -2.99
C LYS A 34 5.96 -17.34 -1.50
N LYS A 35 6.85 -16.67 -0.75
CA LYS A 35 6.74 -16.44 0.69
C LYS A 35 7.29 -15.04 0.97
N ILE A 36 6.56 -14.27 1.76
CA ILE A 36 7.01 -12.96 2.24
C ILE A 36 6.60 -12.83 3.71
N ASP A 37 7.45 -12.19 4.50
CA ASP A 37 7.15 -11.84 5.88
C ASP A 37 6.70 -10.37 5.96
N GLY A 38 6.05 -9.99 7.06
CA GLY A 38 5.52 -8.64 7.23
C GLY A 38 6.59 -7.54 7.26
N GLU A 39 7.84 -7.85 7.61
CA GLU A 39 8.92 -6.87 7.70
C GLU A 39 9.46 -6.53 6.31
N LYS A 40 9.68 -7.54 5.47
CA LYS A 40 10.03 -7.35 4.06
C LYS A 40 8.91 -6.65 3.31
N TYR A 41 7.65 -7.03 3.56
CA TYR A 41 6.51 -6.37 2.94
C TYR A 41 6.43 -4.89 3.35
N PHE A 42 6.62 -4.58 4.64
CA PHE A 42 6.71 -3.20 5.12
C PHE A 42 7.83 -2.40 4.43
N ALA A 43 9.03 -2.97 4.29
CA ALA A 43 10.14 -2.32 3.63
C ALA A 43 9.83 -1.98 2.16
N VAL A 44 9.15 -2.89 1.45
CA VAL A 44 8.69 -2.65 0.07
C VAL A 44 7.66 -1.53 0.03
N VAL A 45 6.63 -1.56 0.88
CA VAL A 45 5.61 -0.50 0.93
C VAL A 45 6.24 0.86 1.20
N LYS A 46 7.10 0.95 2.22
CA LYS A 46 7.80 2.19 2.58
C LYS A 46 8.65 2.72 1.43
N LYS A 47 9.38 1.83 0.75
CA LYS A 47 10.20 2.20 -0.41
C LYS A 47 9.34 2.74 -1.54
N THR A 48 8.24 2.07 -1.89
CA THR A 48 7.31 2.53 -2.93
C THR A 48 6.76 3.92 -2.61
N ILE A 49 6.39 4.20 -1.35
CA ILE A 49 5.92 5.53 -0.94
C ILE A 49 6.98 6.60 -1.15
N VAL A 50 8.23 6.34 -0.74
CA VAL A 50 9.35 7.28 -0.91
C VAL A 50 9.67 7.51 -2.40
N GLU A 51 9.62 6.47 -3.23
CA GLU A 51 9.84 6.58 -4.67
C GLU A 51 8.74 7.40 -5.34
N LEU A 52 7.47 7.22 -4.94
CA LEU A 52 6.35 8.02 -5.44
C LEU A 52 6.46 9.50 -5.05
N ASP A 53 6.87 9.78 -3.82
CA ASP A 53 7.14 11.16 -3.36
C ASP A 53 8.26 11.81 -4.17
N GLY A 54 9.34 11.07 -4.46
CA GLY A 54 10.43 11.52 -5.32
C GLY A 54 10.03 11.82 -6.78
N ILE A 55 8.95 11.21 -7.28
CA ILE A 55 8.39 11.49 -8.62
C ILE A 55 7.45 12.72 -8.60
N GLY A 56 6.99 13.14 -7.41
CA GLY A 56 6.08 14.28 -7.23
C GLY A 56 4.66 13.90 -6.82
N PHE A 57 4.39 12.62 -6.51
CA PHE A 57 3.11 12.20 -5.96
C PHE A 57 3.08 12.32 -4.44
N LYS A 58 2.06 12.99 -3.91
CA LYS A 58 1.82 13.03 -2.47
C LYS A 58 0.91 11.87 -2.03
N VAL A 59 1.48 10.88 -1.34
CA VAL A 59 0.72 9.73 -0.80
C VAL A 59 0.02 10.14 0.50
N ILE A 60 -1.32 10.09 0.52
CA ILE A 60 -2.15 10.46 1.69
C ILE A 60 -2.54 9.25 2.55
N GLY A 61 -2.59 8.06 1.96
CA GLY A 61 -2.95 6.83 2.67
C GLY A 61 -2.61 5.58 1.87
N VAL A 62 -2.58 4.44 2.57
CA VAL A 62 -2.34 3.12 2.00
C VAL A 62 -3.54 2.24 2.32
N VAL A 63 -4.16 1.66 1.30
CA VAL A 63 -5.27 0.71 1.48
C VAL A 63 -4.73 -0.69 1.28
N SER A 64 -4.94 -1.57 2.27
CA SER A 64 -4.53 -2.96 2.21
C SER A 64 -5.66 -3.89 2.66
N ASP A 65 -5.65 -5.14 2.18
CA ASP A 65 -6.56 -6.15 2.71
C ASP A 65 -6.19 -6.51 4.17
N ASN A 66 -7.13 -7.11 4.90
CA ASN A 66 -6.95 -7.44 6.31
C ASN A 66 -6.34 -8.84 6.55
N ASN A 67 -5.36 -9.27 5.73
CA ASN A 67 -4.60 -10.48 6.02
C ASN A 67 -3.53 -10.25 7.12
N SER A 68 -3.03 -11.31 7.72
CA SER A 68 -2.07 -11.23 8.84
C SER A 68 -0.73 -10.57 8.47
N ILE A 69 -0.26 -10.77 7.23
CA ILE A 69 0.98 -10.17 6.72
C ILE A 69 0.81 -8.67 6.55
N ASN A 70 -0.30 -8.23 5.96
CA ASN A 70 -0.63 -6.83 5.77
C ASN A 70 -0.79 -6.13 7.11
N ARG A 71 -1.54 -6.72 8.07
CA ARG A 71 -1.63 -6.17 9.43
C ARG A 71 -0.27 -6.00 10.08
N LYS A 72 0.60 -7.02 10.02
CA LYS A 72 1.96 -6.94 10.59
C LYS A 72 2.79 -5.87 9.90
N ALA A 73 2.67 -5.72 8.58
CA ALA A 73 3.41 -4.69 7.86
C ALA A 73 2.90 -3.28 8.19
N MET A 74 1.58 -3.07 8.18
CA MET A 74 0.98 -1.76 8.44
C MET A 74 1.17 -1.31 9.88
N SER A 75 1.21 -2.23 10.84
CA SER A 75 1.52 -1.90 12.23
C SER A 75 2.90 -1.26 12.40
N ASN A 76 3.86 -1.53 11.50
CA ASN A 76 5.20 -0.92 11.55
C ASN A 76 5.24 0.55 11.10
N PHE A 77 4.17 1.08 10.47
CA PHE A 77 4.03 2.52 10.23
C PHE A 77 3.57 3.28 11.50
N SER A 78 3.17 2.57 12.56
CA SER A 78 2.60 3.17 13.77
C SER A 78 3.66 3.36 14.85
N VAL A 79 4.21 4.56 15.03
CA VAL A 79 4.93 4.94 16.26
C VAL A 79 4.75 6.42 16.62
N PRO A 80 4.07 6.74 17.74
CA PRO A 80 2.62 6.57 17.86
C PRO A 80 1.87 7.61 16.98
N PRO A 81 0.77 7.24 16.31
CA PRO A 81 -0.37 8.15 16.34
C PRO A 81 -1.69 7.41 16.52
N LYS A 82 -2.50 7.89 17.47
CA LYS A 82 -3.86 7.38 17.69
C LYS A 82 -4.74 7.92 16.56
N LEU A 83 -4.88 7.14 15.50
CA LEU A 83 -5.74 7.46 14.37
C LEU A 83 -7.05 6.68 14.53
N SER A 84 -8.11 7.42 14.83
CA SER A 84 -9.48 6.95 15.03
C SER A 84 -10.15 6.64 13.68
N ILE A 85 -10.78 5.48 13.59
CA ILE A 85 -11.61 5.08 12.45
C ILE A 85 -12.78 6.08 12.33
N VAL A 86 -12.84 6.81 11.21
CA VAL A 86 -14.06 7.52 10.80
C VAL A 86 -14.61 6.80 9.58
N HIS A 87 -15.78 6.16 9.72
CA HIS A 87 -16.48 5.59 8.58
C HIS A 87 -17.09 6.71 7.75
N TRP A 88 -16.63 6.85 6.50
CA TRP A 88 -17.35 7.61 5.48
C TRP A 88 -18.04 6.63 4.54
N CYS A 89 -19.36 6.53 4.67
CA CYS A 89 -20.23 5.88 3.71
C CYS A 89 -20.89 7.00 2.90
N ALA A 90 -20.60 7.11 1.61
CA ALA A 90 -21.28 8.05 0.76
C ALA A 90 -21.84 7.35 -0.47
N LYS A 91 -23.15 7.43 -0.62
CA LYS A 91 -23.70 7.80 -1.93
C LYS A 91 -22.96 9.08 -2.33
N ILE A 92 -21.98 8.96 -3.22
CA ILE A 92 -20.89 9.95 -3.38
C ILE A 92 -21.41 11.25 -4.02
N LYS A 93 -21.51 12.30 -3.20
CA LYS A 93 -21.04 13.65 -3.50
C LYS A 93 -20.26 14.13 -2.26
N ASP A 94 -19.14 14.79 -2.53
CA ASP A 94 -18.31 15.53 -1.58
C ASP A 94 -17.40 14.69 -0.69
N GLU A 95 -16.34 14.18 -1.34
CA GLU A 95 -14.97 13.97 -0.84
C GLU A 95 -14.78 13.82 0.69
N THR A 96 -14.41 12.61 1.12
CA THR A 96 -13.45 12.41 2.21
C THR A 96 -12.72 11.09 1.98
N VAL A 97 -11.39 11.14 1.88
CA VAL A 97 -10.55 9.95 1.69
C VAL A 97 -9.57 9.84 2.84
N PHE A 98 -9.76 8.82 3.68
CA PHE A 98 -8.75 8.26 4.56
C PHE A 98 -9.05 6.78 4.83
N SER A 99 -8.01 5.94 4.86
CA SER A 99 -7.70 5.12 6.04
C SER A 99 -6.40 4.34 5.84
N ILE A 100 -5.54 4.44 6.88
CA ILE A 100 -4.67 3.45 7.53
C ILE A 100 -4.87 1.99 7.10
#